data_AF-A0A2T5K075-F1
#
_entry.id   AF-A0A2T5K075-F1
#
_cell.length_a   1.000
_cell.length_b   1.000
_cell.length_c   1.000
_cell.angle_alpha   90.00
_cell.angle_beta   90.00
_cell.angle_gamma   90.00
#
_symmetry.space_group_name_H-M   'P 1'
#
loop_
_entity.id
_entity.type
_entity.pdbx_description
1 polymer ?
#
loop_
_entity_poly.entity_id
_entity_poly.type
_entity_poly.pdbx_seq_one_letter_code
_entity_poly.pdbx_strand_id
1 'polypeptide(L)' 'MSNEGTNTSLNQMIAAYWVAVREIALKDRIDSDDKTRLSKILLEYSAALGASEDVKVKMVQEFNRIRELQSKQINSD' A
#
# COMPACT_ATOMS: atom_id res chain seq x y z
N MET A 1 17.27 3.61 21.60
CA MET A 1 15.81 3.75 21.40
C MET A 1 15.20 2.37 21.57
N SER A 2 14.08 2.23 22.29
CA SER A 2 13.38 0.93 22.45
C SER A 2 12.88 0.42 21.10
N ASN A 3 12.98 -0.90 20.85
CA ASN A 3 12.43 -1.55 19.66
C ASN A 3 10.90 -1.42 19.57
N GLU A 4 10.21 -1.12 20.66
CA GLU A 4 8.74 -0.92 20.67
C GLU A 4 8.31 0.33 19.88
N GLY A 5 9.12 1.41 19.93
CA GLY A 5 8.83 2.63 19.18
C GLY A 5 8.92 2.41 17.67
N THR A 6 9.94 1.67 17.24
CA THR A 6 10.13 1.29 15.82
C THR A 6 9.00 0.38 15.33
N ASN A 7 8.63 -0.64 16.12
CA ASN A 7 7.53 -1.55 15.77
C ASN A 7 6.17 -0.84 15.66
N THR A 8 5.92 0.14 16.54
CA THR A 8 4.69 0.95 16.50
C THR A 8 4.61 1.76 15.21
N SER A 9 5.71 2.40 14.81
CA SER A 9 5.78 3.18 13.56
C SER A 9 5.59 2.31 12.31
N LEU A 10 6.17 1.12 12.28
CA LEU A 10 6.01 0.17 11.16
C LEU A 10 4.56 -0.30 11.03
N ASN A 11 3.93 -0.65 12.16
CA ASN A 11 2.51 -1.06 12.18
C ASN A 11 1.58 0.07 11.72
N GLN A 12 1.89 1.33 12.05
CA GLN A 12 1.15 2.49 11.57
C GLN A 12 1.28 2.67 10.06
N MET A 13 2.48 2.48 9.48
CA MET A 13 2.68 2.52 8.03
C MET A 13 1.92 1.41 7.31
N ILE A 14 1.93 0.19 7.85
CA ILE A 14 1.16 -0.94 7.32
C ILE A 14 -0.34 -0.63 7.37
N ALA A 15 -0.85 -0.09 8.48
CA ALA A 15 -2.24 0.30 8.61
C ALA A 15 -2.63 1.39 7.60
N ALA A 16 -1.81 2.44 7.46
CA ALA A 16 -2.02 3.52 6.50
C ALA A 16 -2.06 3.01 5.06
N TYR A 17 -1.19 2.03 4.73
CA TYR A 17 -1.21 1.37 3.44
C TYR A 17 -2.54 0.65 3.18
N TRP A 18 -3.00 -0.17 4.12
CA TRP A 18 -4.24 -0.92 3.96
C TRP A 18 -5.48 -0.01 3.88
N VAL A 19 -5.47 1.12 4.58
CA VAL A 19 -6.51 2.15 4.43
C VAL A 19 -6.49 2.74 3.02
N ALA A 20 -5.33 3.16 2.51
CA ALA A 20 -5.21 3.72 1.16
C ALA A 20 -5.63 2.72 0.08
N VAL A 21 -5.23 1.45 0.20
CA VAL A 21 -5.64 0.35 -0.67
C VAL A 21 -7.17 0.19 -0.69
N ARG A 22 -7.83 0.20 0.47
CA ARG A 22 -9.30 0.12 0.54
C ARG A 22 -9.98 1.32 -0.10
N GLU A 23 -9.49 2.52 0.17
CA GLU A 23 -10.03 3.75 -0.45
C GLU A 23 -9.93 3.68 -1.98
N ILE A 24 -8.80 3.23 -2.51
CA ILE A 24 -8.57 3.09 -3.96
C ILE A 24 -9.44 2.01 -4.57
N ALA A 25 -9.64 0.87 -3.90
CA ALA A 25 -10.51 -0.20 -4.35
C ALA A 25 -11.99 0.20 -4.45
N LEU A 26 -12.40 1.25 -3.73
CA LEU A 26 -13.77 1.80 -3.77
C LEU A 26 -13.95 2.89 -4.84
N LYS A 27 -12.87 3.35 -5.48
CA LYS A 27 -12.95 4.34 -6.55
C LYS A 27 -13.26 3.67 -7.89
N ASP A 28 -14.00 4.36 -8.76
CA ASP A 28 -14.24 3.91 -10.13
C ASP A 28 -12.97 3.98 -11.01
N ARG A 29 -12.03 4.88 -10.65
CA ARG A 29 -10.75 5.08 -11.34
C ARG A 29 -9.63 5.38 -10.35
N ILE A 30 -8.46 4.76 -10.54
CA ILE A 30 -7.22 5.13 -9.84
C ILE A 30 -6.56 6.30 -10.57
N ASP A 31 -6.41 7.43 -9.88
CA ASP A 31 -5.67 8.58 -10.40
C ASP A 31 -4.15 8.49 -10.12
N SER A 32 -3.40 9.51 -10.55
CA SER A 32 -1.95 9.58 -10.30
C SER A 32 -1.60 9.78 -8.83
N ASP A 33 -2.49 10.40 -8.06
CA ASP A 33 -2.24 10.81 -6.68
C ASP A 33 -2.37 9.60 -5.75
N ASP A 34 -3.33 8.73 -6.02
CA ASP A 34 -3.49 7.42 -5.38
C ASP A 34 -2.23 6.56 -5.53
N LYS A 35 -1.70 6.48 -6.75
CA LYS A 35 -0.47 5.73 -7.05
C LYS A 35 0.71 6.34 -6.29
N THR A 36 0.82 7.67 -6.31
CA THR A 36 1.89 8.41 -5.63
C THR A 36 1.85 8.17 -4.11
N ARG A 37 0.65 8.22 -3.51
CA ARG A 37 0.45 7.97 -2.09
C ARG A 37 0.84 6.54 -1.68
N LEU A 38 0.41 5.53 -2.44
CA LEU A 38 0.79 4.14 -2.16
C LEU A 38 2.30 3.89 -2.34
N SER A 39 2.90 4.44 -3.40
CA SER A 39 4.35 4.35 -3.63
C SER A 39 5.13 5.02 -2.52
N LYS A 40 4.66 6.17 -2.00
CA LYS A 40 5.30 6.87 -0.89
C LYS A 40 5.31 6.03 0.39
N ILE A 41 4.17 5.46 0.79
CA ILE A 41 4.08 4.61 1.99
C ILE A 41 4.99 3.38 1.86
N LEU A 42 5.00 2.73 0.69
CA LEU A 42 5.86 1.57 0.44
C LEU A 42 7.35 1.92 0.49
N LEU A 43 7.74 3.07 -0.04
CA LEU A 43 9.12 3.55 -0.01
C LEU A 43 9.57 3.86 1.41
N GLU A 44 8.73 4.58 2.18
CA GLU A 44 8.99 4.90 3.59
C GLU A 44 9.11 3.62 4.44
N TYR A 45 8.22 2.65 4.23
CA TYR A 45 8.31 1.35 4.89
C TYR A 45 9.60 0.60 4.50
N SER A 46 9.94 0.55 3.20
CA SER A 46 11.14 -0.17 2.73
C SER A 46 12.45 0.43 3.24
N ALA A 47 12.48 1.73 3.52
CA ALA A 47 13.64 2.42 4.06
C ALA A 47 13.76 2.31 5.59
N ALA A 48 12.72 1.84 6.28
CA ALA A 48 12.69 1.76 7.74
C ALA A 48 13.47 0.56 8.27
N LEU A 49 14.26 0.79 9.33
CA LEU A 49 14.97 -0.27 10.03
C LEU A 49 13.96 -1.26 10.66
N GLY A 50 14.10 -2.55 10.37
CA GLY A 50 13.18 -3.59 10.84
C GLY A 50 11.98 -3.86 9.92
N ALA A 51 11.94 -3.23 8.74
CA ALA A 51 10.95 -3.56 7.72
C ALA A 51 11.10 -5.02 7.26
N SER A 52 9.99 -5.75 7.29
CA SER A 52 9.91 -7.13 6.79
C SER A 52 9.72 -7.15 5.27
N GLU A 53 10.59 -7.89 4.57
CA GLU A 53 10.48 -8.08 3.12
C GLU A 53 9.15 -8.79 2.75
N ASP A 54 8.67 -9.73 3.57
CA ASP A 54 7.40 -10.43 3.33
C ASP A 54 6.21 -9.47 3.31
N VAL A 55 6.21 -8.49 4.21
CA VAL A 55 5.16 -7.46 4.28
C VAL A 55 5.22 -6.57 3.04
N LYS A 56 6.41 -6.15 2.62
CA LYS A 56 6.60 -5.35 1.40
C LYS A 56 6.12 -6.09 0.16
N VAL A 57 6.43 -7.39 0.03
CA VAL A 57 5.94 -8.24 -1.07
C VAL A 57 4.42 -8.29 -1.07
N LYS A 58 3.78 -8.53 0.09
CA LYS A 58 2.31 -8.55 0.21
C LYS A 58 1.67 -7.22 -0.18
N MET A 59 2.26 -6.10 0.22
CA MET A 59 1.80 -4.77 -0.15
C MET A 59 1.82 -4.60 -1.68
N VAL A 60 2.97 -4.86 -2.32
CA VAL A 60 3.10 -4.76 -3.80
C VAL A 60 2.09 -5.66 -4.53
N GLN A 61 1.91 -6.90 -4.05
CA GLN A 61 0.96 -7.84 -4.64
C GLN A 61 -0.48 -7.31 -4.59
N GLU A 62 -0.94 -6.79 -3.46
CA GLU A 62 -2.32 -6.30 -3.35
C GLU A 62 -2.56 -5.05 -4.21
N PHE A 63 -1.58 -4.14 -4.30
CA PHE A 63 -1.68 -3.00 -5.20
C PHE A 63 -1.87 -3.41 -6.66
N ASN A 64 -1.05 -4.36 -7.14
CA ASN A 64 -1.15 -4.87 -8.50
C ASN A 64 -2.51 -5.56 -8.72
N ARG A 65 -2.99 -6.34 -7.74
CA ARG A 65 -4.30 -7.00 -7.79
C ARG A 65 -5.44 -6.00 -7.95
N ILE A 66 -5.46 -4.90 -7.19
CA ILE A 66 -6.53 -3.88 -7.31
C ILE A 66 -6.50 -3.20 -8.68
N ARG A 67 -5.29 -2.83 -9.15
CA ARG A 67 -5.10 -2.27 -10.47
C ARG A 67 -5.64 -3.19 -11.57
N GLU A 68 -5.37 -4.50 -11.47
CA GLU A 68 -5.88 -5.49 -12.43
C GLU A 68 -7.41 -5.62 -12.38
N LEU A 69 -8.01 -5.64 -11.17
CA LEU A 69 -9.47 -5.74 -11.02
C LEU A 69 -10.18 -4.55 -11.65
N GLN A 70 -9.72 -3.32 -11.40
CA GLN A 70 -10.30 -2.13 -12.03
C GLN A 70 -10.05 -2.06 -13.53
N SER A 71 -8.87 -2.50 -14.00
CA SER A 71 -8.60 -2.58 -15.44
C SER A 71 -9.56 -3.54 -16.16
N LYS A 72 -10.05 -4.59 -15.51
CA LYS A 72 -11.03 -5.52 -16.09
C LYS A 72 -12.43 -4.94 -16.09
N GLN A 73 -12.79 -4.18 -15.06
CA GLN A 73 -14.10 -3.52 -14.95
C GLN A 73 -14.30 -2.48 -16.05
N ILE A 74 -13.27 -1.68 -16.38
CA ILE A 74 -13.32 -0.68 -17.46
C ILE A 74 -13.48 -1.31 -18.86
N ASN A 75 -13.04 -2.56 -19.06
CA ASN A 75 -13.10 -3.24 -20.37
C ASN A 75 -14.32 -4.17 -20.51
N SER A 76 -15.21 -4.19 -19.52
CA SER A 76 -16.41 -5.04 -19.51
C SER A 76 -17.73 -4.25 -19.68
N ASP A 77 -17.62 -2.92 -19.82
CA ASP A 77 -18.70 -1.98 -20.22
C ASP A 77 -18.59 -1.66 -21.72
#